data_AF-A0A928AZH2-F1
#
_entry.id   AF-A0A928AZH2-F1
#
_cell.length_a   1.000
_cell.length_b   1.000
_cell.length_c   1.000
_cell.angle_alpha   90.00
_cell.angle_beta   90.00
_cell.angle_gamma   90.00
#
_symmetry.space_group_name_H-M   'P 1'
#
loop_
_entity.id
_entity.type
_entity.pdbx_description
1 polymer ?
#
loop_
_entity_poly.entity_id
_entity_poly.type
_entity_poly.pdbx_seq_one_letter_code
_entity_poly.pdbx_strand_id
1 'polypeptide(L)'
;MRKFLVVALAMLLAGAADVSAQGLLKRLGKAVKKEVVNQVTTAVNGSESGSHSQAEQPQQQAEESSWGEAPAEQAEQPTKQAVAQNKSSNAKDVNNDLQPVTSPMTPEPKRPETGTTGGHAWVDMGLPSGTLWATCNIGATSPEQPGGHYAWGEVATKSSYTESNSKTHDQDVWEISNDKSSDVAAAKWGNGWRMPTNVEFAELLRYSIAKYEKVGGRYAHVITSVINGRSIVLPAAGFKDGTSTSNATTCGNYWTSTADGFTGAFSYHYGAALGEMGGASRYYGNSVRAVLSKPDHIDCPASGETNGHAWVDLGLPSGTKWATCNIGAEYPDANGLYFQWGEPKDIFTPVRKRNNLHLNRDIKDITANPAYDAATAQWGDGWQIPTKAQMVELANNCDWEVVMMSGRYGFRITSRINGNWIFLPAAGNYTAGTLRWDDFPNADNEDCFYWTSSVQPYLDWGVAYDSYSLREMQINESTGFKRPSIFGVERNYARPIRPVMAK
;
A
#
# COMPACT_ATOMS: atom_id res chain seq x y z
N MET A 1 -8.40 -5.84 13.80
CA MET A 1 -8.91 -4.78 14.72
C MET A 1 -9.14 -5.23 16.17
N ARG A 2 -9.96 -6.25 16.49
CA ARG A 2 -10.40 -6.53 17.89
C ARG A 2 -9.32 -6.80 18.97
N LYS A 3 -8.08 -7.21 18.62
CA LYS A 3 -7.01 -7.46 19.62
C LYS A 3 -6.24 -6.19 20.07
N PHE A 4 -6.12 -5.17 19.23
CA PHE A 4 -5.35 -3.95 19.57
C PHE A 4 -6.14 -2.97 20.47
N LEU A 5 -7.47 -2.93 20.35
CA LEU A 5 -8.32 -2.07 21.18
C LEU A 5 -8.21 -2.41 22.68
N VAL A 6 -7.96 -3.68 23.01
CA VAL A 6 -7.81 -4.17 24.39
C VAL A 6 -6.50 -3.67 25.02
N VAL A 7 -5.42 -3.61 24.25
CA VAL A 7 -4.09 -3.16 24.74
C VAL A 7 -4.08 -1.64 24.95
N ALA A 8 -4.65 -0.87 24.02
CA ALA A 8 -4.78 0.58 24.16
C ALA A 8 -5.66 0.97 25.37
N LEU A 9 -6.77 0.25 25.60
CA LEU A 9 -7.63 0.47 26.75
C LEU A 9 -6.94 0.07 28.07
N ALA A 10 -6.14 -0.99 28.08
CA ALA A 10 -5.36 -1.40 29.26
C ALA A 10 -4.28 -0.37 29.64
N MET A 11 -3.62 0.28 28.68
CA MET A 11 -2.63 1.33 28.95
C MET A 11 -3.28 2.63 29.48
N LEU A 12 -4.47 2.99 28.98
CA LEU A 12 -5.28 4.09 29.53
C LEU A 12 -5.75 3.86 30.97
N LEU A 13 -5.93 2.59 31.37
CA LEU A 13 -6.40 2.21 32.71
C LEU A 13 -5.29 2.12 33.78
N ALA A 14 -4.01 2.14 33.38
CA ALA A 14 -2.88 2.01 34.31
C ALA A 14 -2.54 3.32 35.08
N GLY A 15 -3.13 4.46 34.72
CA GLY A 15 -2.78 5.78 35.26
C GLY A 15 -3.71 6.37 36.33
N ALA A 16 -4.82 5.71 36.68
CA ALA A 16 -5.87 6.29 37.53
C ALA A 16 -5.85 5.73 38.97
N ALA A 17 -5.18 6.45 39.88
CA ALA A 17 -5.19 6.15 41.31
C ALA A 17 -6.42 6.77 42.02
N ASP A 18 -7.61 6.17 41.84
CA ASP A 18 -8.79 6.50 42.65
C ASP A 18 -9.74 5.30 42.88
N VAL A 19 -10.30 5.23 44.09
CA VAL A 19 -11.14 4.13 44.60
C VAL A 19 -12.50 4.05 43.89
N SER A 20 -12.95 5.16 43.28
CA SER A 20 -14.20 5.22 42.50
C SER A 20 -14.21 4.30 41.27
N ALA A 21 -13.05 4.01 40.67
CA ALA A 21 -12.94 3.22 39.44
C ALA A 21 -13.35 1.73 39.60
N GLN A 22 -13.13 1.13 40.77
CA GLN A 22 -13.43 -0.29 41.02
C GLN A 22 -14.94 -0.58 40.99
N GLY A 23 -15.78 0.38 41.40
CA GLY A 23 -17.23 0.27 41.31
C GLY A 23 -17.74 0.26 39.86
N LEU A 24 -17.09 1.03 38.98
CA LEU A 24 -17.43 1.13 37.55
C LEU A 24 -17.05 -0.16 36.81
N LEU A 25 -15.86 -0.69 37.06
CA LEU A 25 -15.36 -1.95 36.49
C LEU A 25 -16.31 -3.13 36.77
N LYS A 26 -16.85 -3.23 37.99
CA LYS A 26 -17.80 -4.29 38.39
C LYS A 26 -19.16 -4.20 37.69
N ARG A 27 -19.56 -3.00 37.23
CA ARG A 27 -20.80 -2.78 36.45
C ARG A 27 -20.58 -3.08 34.96
N LEU A 28 -19.46 -2.64 34.39
CA LEU A 28 -19.08 -2.92 33.00
C LEU A 28 -18.94 -4.44 32.73
N GLY A 29 -18.29 -5.18 33.64
CA GLY A 29 -18.14 -6.64 33.50
C GLY A 29 -19.47 -7.42 33.49
N LYS A 30 -20.54 -6.90 34.12
CA LYS A 30 -21.89 -7.50 34.04
C LYS A 30 -22.61 -7.14 32.73
N ALA A 31 -22.44 -5.92 32.22
CA ALA A 31 -23.05 -5.50 30.95
C ALA A 31 -22.50 -6.31 29.76
N VAL A 32 -21.17 -6.45 29.67
CA VAL A 32 -20.51 -7.22 28.59
C VAL A 32 -20.92 -8.69 28.61
N LYS A 33 -21.05 -9.33 29.79
CA LYS A 33 -21.57 -10.70 29.88
C LYS A 33 -23.01 -10.84 29.40
N LYS A 34 -23.87 -9.85 29.62
CA LYS A 34 -25.27 -9.88 29.18
C LYS A 34 -25.39 -9.75 27.65
N GLU A 35 -24.58 -8.89 27.06
CA GLU A 35 -24.54 -8.65 25.61
C GLU A 35 -24.06 -9.88 24.83
N VAL A 36 -22.99 -10.52 25.30
CA VAL A 36 -22.46 -11.76 24.69
C VAL A 36 -23.48 -12.91 24.75
N VAL A 37 -24.23 -13.04 25.85
CA VAL A 37 -25.28 -14.08 25.97
C VAL A 37 -26.46 -13.82 25.03
N ASN A 38 -26.89 -12.56 24.87
CA ASN A 38 -27.95 -12.19 23.93
C ASN A 38 -27.55 -12.49 22.47
N GLN A 39 -26.34 -12.13 22.05
CA GLN A 39 -25.86 -12.34 20.68
C GLN A 39 -25.71 -13.85 20.35
N VAL A 40 -25.27 -14.67 21.30
CA VAL A 40 -25.24 -16.14 21.14
C VAL A 40 -26.66 -16.73 21.03
N THR A 41 -27.64 -16.20 21.75
CA THR A 41 -29.03 -16.71 21.73
C THR A 41 -29.73 -16.35 20.40
N THR A 42 -29.41 -15.19 19.82
CA THR A 42 -30.00 -14.72 18.56
C THR A 42 -29.47 -15.51 17.36
N ALA A 43 -28.23 -16.01 17.41
CA ALA A 43 -27.62 -16.81 16.35
C ALA A 43 -28.18 -18.25 16.23
N VAL A 44 -28.89 -18.75 17.24
CA VAL A 44 -29.40 -20.14 17.28
C VAL A 44 -30.84 -20.28 16.74
N ASN A 45 -31.62 -19.19 16.73
CA ASN A 45 -33.06 -19.20 16.39
C ASN A 45 -33.39 -18.45 15.09
N GLY A 46 -32.42 -18.27 14.20
CA GLY A 46 -32.46 -17.32 13.09
C GLY A 46 -32.65 -17.89 11.68
N SER A 47 -33.49 -18.91 11.49
CA SER A 47 -33.78 -19.44 10.14
C SER A 47 -35.17 -20.07 10.00
N GLU A 48 -36.21 -19.25 9.81
CA GLU A 48 -37.41 -19.65 9.07
C GLU A 48 -38.29 -18.44 8.68
N SER A 49 -39.09 -18.63 7.62
CA SER A 49 -39.96 -17.69 6.87
C SER A 49 -39.31 -17.00 5.65
N GLY A 50 -39.90 -17.05 4.45
CA GLY A 50 -41.04 -17.87 3.99
C GLY A 50 -41.66 -17.32 2.71
N SER A 51 -41.90 -18.17 1.71
CA SER A 51 -42.85 -17.87 0.61
C SER A 51 -43.57 -19.15 0.18
N HIS A 52 -44.89 -19.06 -0.01
CA HIS A 52 -45.76 -20.19 -0.32
C HIS A 52 -46.09 -20.28 -1.82
N SER A 53 -46.13 -21.50 -2.34
CA SER A 53 -47.16 -21.90 -3.33
C SER A 53 -47.48 -23.38 -3.13
N GLN A 54 -48.73 -23.77 -3.39
CA GLN A 54 -49.31 -25.07 -3.03
C GLN A 54 -49.05 -26.14 -4.09
N ALA A 55 -48.93 -27.42 -3.68
CA ALA A 55 -49.81 -28.51 -4.13
C ALA A 55 -49.39 -29.91 -3.58
N GLU A 56 -50.41 -30.65 -3.13
CA GLU A 56 -50.59 -32.12 -3.16
C GLU A 56 -49.67 -33.10 -2.40
N GLN A 57 -50.33 -34.13 -1.86
CA GLN A 57 -49.84 -35.32 -1.13
C GLN A 57 -49.87 -36.56 -2.07
N PRO A 58 -49.52 -37.79 -1.64
CA PRO A 58 -48.51 -38.27 -0.68
C PRO A 58 -47.64 -39.44 -1.24
N GLN A 59 -46.62 -39.94 -0.51
CA GLN A 59 -46.53 -41.36 -0.09
C GLN A 59 -45.27 -41.70 0.76
N GLN A 60 -45.33 -42.89 1.40
CA GLN A 60 -44.33 -43.53 2.28
C GLN A 60 -43.08 -44.00 1.47
N GLN A 61 -41.97 -44.52 2.01
CA GLN A 61 -41.77 -45.41 3.18
C GLN A 61 -40.26 -45.58 3.53
N ALA A 62 -39.96 -46.37 4.58
CA ALA A 62 -38.68 -47.04 4.92
C ALA A 62 -37.57 -46.19 5.61
N GLU A 63 -36.81 -46.69 6.60
CA GLU A 63 -36.99 -47.82 7.55
C GLU A 63 -35.97 -47.66 8.72
N GLU A 64 -36.19 -48.33 9.86
CA GLU A 64 -35.40 -48.17 11.10
C GLU A 64 -34.35 -49.28 11.35
N SER A 65 -33.48 -49.02 12.36
CA SER A 65 -32.80 -49.97 13.28
C SER A 65 -31.29 -50.19 13.08
N SER A 66 -30.46 -50.53 14.09
CA SER A 66 -30.47 -50.32 15.56
C SER A 66 -29.14 -50.88 16.16
N TRP A 67 -28.87 -50.64 17.46
CA TRP A 67 -27.81 -51.22 18.33
C TRP A 67 -26.38 -50.66 18.18
N GLY A 68 -25.54 -50.52 19.23
CA GLY A 68 -25.66 -50.81 20.68
C GLY A 68 -24.36 -50.47 21.46
N GLU A 69 -24.35 -50.60 22.81
CA GLU A 69 -23.33 -50.05 23.75
C GLU A 69 -22.19 -51.07 24.14
N ALA A 70 -21.18 -50.86 25.04
CA ALA A 70 -20.94 -49.87 26.11
C ALA A 70 -19.44 -49.43 26.36
N PRO A 71 -18.69 -49.71 27.48
CA PRO A 71 -18.14 -48.58 28.27
C PRO A 71 -16.66 -48.60 28.81
N ALA A 72 -16.18 -47.40 29.15
CA ALA A 72 -15.33 -46.93 30.29
C ALA A 72 -14.10 -47.69 30.88
N GLU A 73 -12.99 -46.95 31.14
CA GLU A 73 -12.16 -47.05 32.37
C GLU A 73 -11.30 -45.78 32.66
N GLN A 74 -10.65 -45.68 33.84
CA GLN A 74 -9.99 -44.48 34.39
C GLN A 74 -8.50 -44.67 34.78
N ALA A 75 -7.73 -43.58 34.64
CA ALA A 75 -6.67 -43.04 35.55
C ALA A 75 -5.41 -43.82 36.02
N GLU A 76 -4.28 -43.11 35.86
CA GLU A 76 -3.13 -42.90 36.80
C GLU A 76 -1.74 -43.61 36.70
N GLN A 77 -0.71 -42.73 36.61
CA GLN A 77 0.70 -42.76 37.08
C GLN A 77 1.75 -43.79 36.58
N PRO A 78 2.98 -43.29 36.31
CA PRO A 78 4.23 -44.02 36.55
C PRO A 78 5.17 -43.37 37.60
N THR A 79 6.21 -44.12 37.98
CA THR A 79 6.94 -44.05 39.27
C THR A 79 8.25 -43.22 39.31
N LYS A 80 8.72 -42.97 40.55
CA LYS A 80 10.09 -42.49 40.91
C LYS A 80 11.11 -43.67 40.75
N GLN A 81 12.45 -43.59 40.84
CA GLN A 81 13.36 -42.67 41.56
C GLN A 81 14.85 -42.99 41.24
N ALA A 82 15.77 -42.00 41.25
CA ALA A 82 17.23 -42.06 41.57
C ALA A 82 17.89 -40.72 41.14
N VAL A 83 18.24 -39.73 41.98
CA VAL A 83 19.11 -39.64 43.19
C VAL A 83 20.62 -39.69 42.91
N ALA A 84 21.23 -38.50 42.82
CA ALA A 84 22.56 -38.18 43.35
C ALA A 84 22.59 -36.69 43.75
N GLN A 85 23.31 -36.34 44.82
CA GLN A 85 23.23 -35.02 45.47
C GLN A 85 24.47 -34.15 45.23
N ASN A 86 24.30 -32.82 45.24
CA ASN A 86 25.23 -31.97 45.96
C ASN A 86 24.52 -30.72 46.52
N LYS A 87 24.97 -30.23 47.68
CA LYS A 87 24.26 -29.23 48.52
C LYS A 87 24.91 -27.85 48.49
N SER A 88 24.12 -26.84 48.88
CA SER A 88 24.47 -25.48 49.35
C SER A 88 24.02 -24.36 48.38
N SER A 89 23.36 -23.27 48.82
CA SER A 89 22.54 -23.03 50.02
C SER A 89 21.66 -21.76 49.82
N ASN A 90 20.58 -21.65 50.61
CA ASN A 90 19.71 -20.48 50.81
C ASN A 90 19.02 -19.82 49.60
N ALA A 91 17.71 -20.03 49.53
CA ALA A 91 16.78 -19.24 48.71
C ALA A 91 16.16 -18.09 49.53
N LYS A 92 15.91 -16.96 48.88
CA LYS A 92 14.75 -16.08 49.10
C LYS A 92 14.31 -15.45 47.79
N ASP A 93 12.99 -15.28 47.68
CA ASP A 93 12.24 -14.41 46.78
C ASP A 93 12.38 -14.65 45.27
N VAL A 94 11.44 -15.45 44.76
CA VAL A 94 11.16 -15.61 43.32
C VAL A 94 10.02 -14.68 42.93
N ASN A 95 10.28 -13.75 42.01
CA ASN A 95 9.23 -13.14 41.19
C ASN A 95 9.64 -13.23 39.71
N ASN A 96 8.67 -13.46 38.83
CA ASN A 96 8.91 -14.11 37.55
C ASN A 96 8.90 -13.10 36.39
N ASP A 97 10.04 -12.45 36.13
CA ASP A 97 10.20 -11.53 34.99
C ASP A 97 10.51 -12.28 33.68
N LEU A 98 9.56 -12.21 32.75
CA LEU A 98 9.75 -12.61 31.35
C LEU A 98 10.73 -11.66 30.68
N GLN A 99 11.99 -12.07 30.51
CA GLN A 99 12.94 -11.29 29.72
C GLN A 99 12.65 -11.39 28.21
N PRO A 100 12.67 -10.27 27.47
CA PRO A 100 12.53 -10.28 26.01
C PRO A 100 13.81 -10.83 25.36
N VAL A 101 13.64 -11.59 24.27
CA VAL A 101 14.74 -12.18 23.52
C VAL A 101 15.56 -11.09 22.83
N THR A 102 16.76 -10.82 23.32
CA THR A 102 17.78 -10.06 22.60
C THR A 102 18.69 -11.02 21.85
N SER A 103 18.83 -10.82 20.54
CA SER A 103 19.97 -11.33 19.78
C SER A 103 20.59 -10.16 19.01
N PRO A 104 21.92 -9.97 19.08
CA PRO A 104 22.56 -8.81 18.48
C PRO A 104 22.70 -9.01 16.96
N MET A 105 22.01 -8.18 16.18
CA MET A 105 22.34 -8.03 14.77
C MET A 105 23.69 -7.30 14.66
N THR A 106 24.58 -7.82 13.81
CA THR A 106 25.85 -7.17 13.47
C THR A 106 25.61 -5.81 12.80
N PRO A 107 26.44 -4.79 13.06
CA PRO A 107 26.28 -3.49 12.44
C PRO A 107 26.70 -3.52 10.96
N GLU A 108 25.71 -3.48 10.07
CA GLU A 108 25.91 -3.12 8.66
C GLU A 108 26.50 -1.69 8.54
N PRO A 109 27.23 -1.38 7.45
CA PRO A 109 27.87 -0.08 7.29
C PRO A 109 26.84 1.05 7.28
N LYS A 110 27.01 1.99 8.21
CA LYS A 110 26.11 3.14 8.40
C LYS A 110 26.10 4.05 7.17
N ARG A 111 25.06 3.89 6.33
CA ARG A 111 24.66 4.84 5.28
C ARG A 111 24.30 6.22 5.89
N PRO A 112 24.48 7.35 5.18
CA PRO A 112 24.22 8.68 5.72
C PRO A 112 22.81 8.83 6.31
N GLU A 113 22.80 9.19 7.59
CA GLU A 113 21.61 9.24 8.45
C GLU A 113 20.72 10.48 8.18
N THR A 114 21.30 11.46 7.49
CA THR A 114 20.69 12.63 6.83
C THR A 114 21.52 12.92 5.58
N GLY A 115 20.97 13.66 4.61
CA GLY A 115 21.71 13.95 3.37
C GLY A 115 21.13 15.11 2.59
N THR A 116 21.64 15.31 1.36
CA THR A 116 21.16 16.36 0.45
C THR A 116 20.99 15.81 -0.97
N THR A 117 19.94 16.26 -1.65
CA THR A 117 19.63 15.91 -3.05
C THR A 117 19.17 17.18 -3.76
N GLY A 118 19.79 17.53 -4.89
CA GLY A 118 19.45 18.75 -5.64
C GLY A 118 19.65 20.05 -4.84
N GLY A 119 20.53 20.07 -3.83
CA GLY A 119 20.73 21.21 -2.93
C GLY A 119 19.74 21.29 -1.75
N HIS A 120 18.80 20.36 -1.64
CA HIS A 120 17.81 20.31 -0.55
C HIS A 120 18.12 19.17 0.42
N ALA A 121 18.03 19.44 1.73
CA ALA A 121 18.34 18.46 2.76
C ALA A 121 17.14 17.58 3.13
N TRP A 122 17.42 16.32 3.45
CA TRP A 122 16.44 15.31 3.86
C TRP A 122 16.83 14.58 5.15
N VAL A 123 15.81 14.04 5.83
CA VAL A 123 15.92 13.16 6.99
C VAL A 123 15.36 11.79 6.64
N ASP A 124 16.15 10.74 6.84
CA ASP A 124 15.64 9.37 6.84
C ASP A 124 14.94 9.11 8.19
N MET A 125 13.62 9.18 8.19
CA MET A 125 12.76 8.94 9.36
C MET A 125 12.67 7.44 9.73
N GLY A 126 13.36 6.55 9.01
CA GLY A 126 13.37 5.12 9.27
C GLY A 126 12.03 4.44 8.98
N LEU A 127 11.16 5.10 8.23
CA LEU A 127 9.83 4.60 7.91
C LEU A 127 9.93 3.29 7.12
N PRO A 128 8.97 2.36 7.26
CA PRO A 128 8.90 1.15 6.43
C PRO A 128 9.00 1.46 4.93
N SER A 129 8.45 2.59 4.50
CA SER A 129 8.53 3.03 3.11
C SER A 129 9.94 3.42 2.61
N GLY A 130 10.89 3.64 3.51
CA GLY A 130 12.14 4.31 3.18
C GLY A 130 11.97 5.77 2.73
N THR A 131 10.76 6.36 2.75
CA THR A 131 10.52 7.73 2.29
C THR A 131 11.38 8.73 3.07
N LEU A 132 12.17 9.52 2.34
CA LEU A 132 13.01 10.57 2.90
C LEU A 132 12.23 11.89 2.93
N TRP A 133 12.20 12.55 4.09
CA TRP A 133 11.40 13.76 4.29
C TRP A 133 12.26 15.02 4.24
N ALA A 134 11.81 16.06 3.53
CA ALA A 134 12.53 17.33 3.45
C ALA A 134 12.68 17.99 4.83
N THR A 135 13.83 18.61 5.10
CA THR A 135 14.03 19.40 6.34
C THR A 135 13.21 20.70 6.33
N CYS A 136 12.85 21.23 5.16
CA CYS A 136 12.16 22.52 4.99
C CYS A 136 10.88 22.40 4.14
N ASN A 137 9.97 23.37 4.29
CA ASN A 137 8.83 23.53 3.37
C ASN A 137 9.29 24.06 2.00
N ILE A 138 8.50 23.82 0.94
CA ILE A 138 8.79 24.39 -0.39
C ILE A 138 8.74 25.93 -0.32
N GLY A 139 9.88 26.57 -0.55
CA GLY A 139 10.06 28.02 -0.44
C GLY A 139 10.54 28.52 0.94
N ALA A 140 10.92 27.62 1.85
CA ALA A 140 11.62 27.93 3.10
C ALA A 140 13.12 27.65 2.98
N THR A 141 13.95 28.43 3.69
CA THR A 141 15.40 28.18 3.81
C THR A 141 15.82 27.58 5.15
N SER A 142 14.89 27.40 6.09
CA SER A 142 15.11 26.69 7.36
C SER A 142 13.86 25.93 7.81
N PRO A 143 13.98 24.90 8.69
CA PRO A 143 12.86 24.06 9.10
C PRO A 143 11.70 24.79 9.78
N GLU A 144 11.97 25.94 10.41
CA GLU A 144 11.01 26.72 11.21
C GLU A 144 10.24 27.74 10.35
N GLN A 145 10.67 27.99 9.12
CA GLN A 145 10.01 28.92 8.21
C GLN A 145 8.78 28.27 7.54
N PRO A 146 7.66 29.00 7.41
CA PRO A 146 6.41 28.45 6.88
C PRO A 146 6.48 28.05 5.39
N GLY A 147 7.45 28.60 4.63
CA GLY A 147 7.55 28.42 3.19
C GLY A 147 6.42 29.12 2.42
N GLY A 148 6.13 28.63 1.21
CA GLY A 148 5.03 29.12 0.39
C GLY A 148 3.71 28.41 0.67
N HIS A 149 2.61 29.10 0.36
CA HIS A 149 1.26 28.55 0.26
C HIS A 149 0.92 28.29 -1.19
N TYR A 150 0.41 27.11 -1.52
CA TYR A 150 0.09 26.70 -2.88
C TYR A 150 -1.34 26.17 -2.94
N ALA A 151 -2.07 26.49 -4.01
CA ALA A 151 -3.30 25.76 -4.32
C ALA A 151 -2.93 24.36 -4.84
N TRP A 152 -3.81 23.38 -4.65
CA TRP A 152 -3.50 21.99 -5.01
C TRP A 152 -3.38 21.84 -6.53
N GLY A 153 -2.29 21.26 -7.00
CA GLY A 153 -1.99 21.16 -8.43
C GLY A 153 -1.46 22.45 -9.06
N GLU A 154 -1.04 23.45 -8.26
CA GLU A 154 -0.43 24.68 -8.75
C GLU A 154 1.02 24.88 -8.25
N VAL A 155 1.92 25.17 -9.18
CA VAL A 155 3.36 25.29 -8.93
C VAL A 155 3.80 26.71 -8.53
N ALA A 156 2.89 27.67 -8.51
CA ALA A 156 3.13 29.08 -8.18
C ALA A 156 2.26 29.53 -7.00
N THR A 157 2.71 30.54 -6.26
CA THR A 157 1.91 31.17 -5.20
C THR A 157 1.01 32.26 -5.82
N LYS A 158 -0.18 32.46 -5.25
CA LYS A 158 -1.15 33.50 -5.66
C LYS A 158 -1.29 34.58 -4.59
N SER A 159 -1.84 35.74 -5.00
CA SER A 159 -2.26 36.83 -4.09
C SER A 159 -3.65 36.60 -3.49
N SER A 160 -4.50 35.81 -4.16
CA SER A 160 -5.83 35.41 -3.69
C SER A 160 -6.12 33.95 -4.09
N TYR A 161 -6.81 33.22 -3.23
CA TYR A 161 -7.07 31.78 -3.32
C TYR A 161 -8.58 31.55 -3.38
N THR A 162 -9.14 31.39 -4.58
CA THR A 162 -10.58 31.27 -4.77
C THR A 162 -10.90 30.09 -5.69
N GLU A 163 -12.08 29.51 -5.52
CA GLU A 163 -12.63 28.46 -6.37
C GLU A 163 -12.44 28.75 -7.87
N SER A 164 -12.88 29.94 -8.29
CA SER A 164 -12.81 30.47 -9.66
C SER A 164 -11.40 30.65 -10.23
N ASN A 165 -10.35 30.59 -9.40
CA ASN A 165 -8.96 30.74 -9.83
C ASN A 165 -8.09 29.50 -9.57
N SER A 166 -8.70 28.37 -9.19
CA SER A 166 -8.01 27.11 -9.04
C SER A 166 -7.86 26.38 -10.38
N LYS A 167 -6.65 25.90 -10.68
CA LYS A 167 -6.38 25.06 -11.86
C LYS A 167 -7.15 23.73 -11.81
N THR A 168 -7.43 23.22 -10.61
CA THR A 168 -7.83 21.82 -10.38
C THR A 168 -9.19 21.64 -9.71
N HIS A 169 -9.88 22.72 -9.31
CA HIS A 169 -11.22 22.60 -8.77
C HIS A 169 -12.20 22.15 -9.86
N ASP A 170 -13.10 21.22 -9.51
CA ASP A 170 -13.99 20.50 -10.42
C ASP A 170 -13.30 19.80 -11.61
N GLN A 171 -11.98 19.55 -11.51
CA GLN A 171 -11.24 18.79 -12.52
C GLN A 171 -11.08 17.33 -12.10
N ASP A 172 -11.23 16.43 -13.09
CA ASP A 172 -11.04 14.98 -12.99
C ASP A 172 -9.54 14.62 -12.90
N VAL A 173 -8.90 15.08 -11.82
CA VAL A 173 -7.48 14.89 -11.49
C VAL A 173 -7.43 14.26 -10.10
N TRP A 174 -6.78 13.12 -9.95
CA TRP A 174 -6.82 12.32 -8.71
C TRP A 174 -5.47 12.20 -7.99
N GLU A 175 -4.37 12.34 -8.73
CA GLU A 175 -3.01 12.28 -8.23
C GLU A 175 -2.17 13.26 -9.05
N ILE A 176 -1.28 14.01 -8.40
CA ILE A 176 -0.42 15.02 -9.05
C ILE A 176 1.08 14.77 -8.86
N SER A 177 1.48 13.83 -8.01
CA SER A 177 2.88 13.60 -7.64
C SER A 177 3.77 13.39 -8.87
N ASN A 178 4.95 14.03 -8.88
CA ASN A 178 5.94 14.00 -9.96
C ASN A 178 5.53 14.68 -11.30
N ASP A 179 4.28 15.15 -11.48
CA ASP A 179 3.93 16.02 -12.63
C ASP A 179 4.48 17.44 -12.41
N LYS A 180 5.53 17.82 -13.13
CA LYS A 180 6.14 19.17 -13.06
C LYS A 180 5.19 20.31 -13.45
N SER A 181 4.00 20.04 -14.00
CA SER A 181 2.96 21.05 -14.26
C SER A 181 2.03 21.30 -13.06
N SER A 182 2.02 20.40 -12.06
CA SER A 182 1.03 20.39 -10.98
C SER A 182 1.64 20.13 -9.58
N ASP A 183 2.65 19.28 -9.46
CA ASP A 183 3.44 19.07 -8.25
C ASP A 183 4.51 20.17 -8.10
N VAL A 184 4.34 21.01 -7.08
CA VAL A 184 5.24 22.13 -6.81
C VAL A 184 6.64 21.72 -6.35
N ALA A 185 6.80 20.55 -5.73
CA ALA A 185 8.12 20.03 -5.36
C ALA A 185 8.87 19.53 -6.60
N ALA A 186 8.21 18.75 -7.45
CA ALA A 186 8.77 18.29 -8.72
C ALA A 186 9.11 19.46 -9.66
N ALA A 187 8.26 20.49 -9.70
CA ALA A 187 8.47 21.69 -10.50
C ALA A 187 9.61 22.59 -10.01
N LYS A 188 9.75 22.78 -8.69
CA LYS A 188 10.72 23.74 -8.11
C LYS A 188 12.04 23.13 -7.68
N TRP A 189 12.06 21.91 -7.17
CA TRP A 189 13.26 21.24 -6.64
C TRP A 189 13.78 20.16 -7.59
N GLY A 190 12.88 19.51 -8.37
CA GLY A 190 13.25 18.46 -9.31
C GLY A 190 14.01 17.31 -8.65
N ASN A 191 14.91 16.64 -9.38
CA ASN A 191 15.84 15.64 -8.80
C ASN A 191 15.16 14.55 -7.93
N GLY A 192 13.99 14.06 -8.36
CA GLY A 192 13.18 13.07 -7.63
C GLY A 192 12.31 13.62 -6.48
N TRP A 193 12.45 14.89 -6.12
CA TRP A 193 11.58 15.53 -5.12
C TRP A 193 10.15 15.65 -5.63
N ARG A 194 9.19 15.26 -4.79
CA ARG A 194 7.75 15.29 -5.11
C ARG A 194 6.90 15.59 -3.88
N MET A 195 5.63 15.91 -4.09
CA MET A 195 4.65 16.00 -3.01
C MET A 195 4.36 14.59 -2.45
N PRO A 196 4.28 14.43 -1.12
CA PRO A 196 3.91 13.16 -0.50
C PRO A 196 2.46 12.81 -0.82
N THR A 197 2.18 11.53 -1.02
CA THR A 197 0.81 10.98 -1.08
C THR A 197 0.14 11.02 0.28
N ASN A 198 -1.19 10.83 0.33
CA ASN A 198 -1.90 10.66 1.60
C ASN A 198 -1.41 9.44 2.42
N VAL A 199 -0.99 8.36 1.73
CA VAL A 199 -0.44 7.15 2.36
C VAL A 199 0.91 7.44 3.04
N GLU A 200 1.83 8.13 2.36
CA GLU A 200 3.15 8.48 2.93
C GLU A 200 3.01 9.41 4.16
N PHE A 201 2.10 10.37 4.11
CA PHE A 201 1.82 11.25 5.25
C PHE A 201 1.18 10.48 6.42
N ALA A 202 0.25 9.57 6.14
CA ALA A 202 -0.36 8.70 7.16
C ALA A 202 0.66 7.74 7.78
N GLU A 203 1.61 7.21 7.01
CA GLU A 203 2.70 6.37 7.51
C GLU A 203 3.64 7.15 8.44
N LEU A 204 4.06 8.36 8.05
CA LEU A 204 4.85 9.25 8.90
C LEU A 204 4.20 9.43 10.27
N LEU A 205 2.90 9.72 10.30
CA LEU A 205 2.13 9.92 11.53
C LEU A 205 1.96 8.62 12.33
N ARG A 206 1.81 7.48 11.66
CA ARG A 206 1.64 6.15 12.29
C ARG A 206 2.91 5.66 12.99
N TYR A 207 4.09 6.00 12.47
CA TYR A 207 5.39 5.58 12.99
C TYR A 207 6.14 6.71 13.73
N SER A 208 5.44 7.77 14.13
CA SER A 208 6.02 8.90 14.86
C SER A 208 5.17 9.36 16.03
N ILE A 209 5.79 10.06 16.97
CA ILE A 209 5.12 10.87 17.99
C ILE A 209 5.20 12.33 17.55
N ALA A 210 4.05 12.97 17.35
CA ALA A 210 3.96 14.40 17.11
C ALA A 210 3.84 15.17 18.44
N LYS A 211 4.67 16.20 18.62
CA LYS A 211 4.59 17.15 19.74
C LYS A 211 4.26 18.54 19.23
N TYR A 212 3.23 19.15 19.81
CA TYR A 212 2.87 20.55 19.56
C TYR A 212 3.68 21.46 20.49
N GLU A 213 4.70 22.13 19.95
CA GLU A 213 5.59 22.99 20.73
C GLU A 213 6.07 24.22 19.94
N LYS A 214 6.76 25.15 20.60
CA LYS A 214 7.14 26.44 20.00
C LYS A 214 8.59 26.40 19.51
N VAL A 215 8.77 26.41 18.19
CA VAL A 215 10.07 26.37 17.52
C VAL A 215 10.25 27.64 16.66
N GLY A 216 11.39 28.31 16.76
CA GLY A 216 11.65 29.53 15.98
C GLY A 216 10.63 30.67 16.20
N GLY A 217 9.93 30.69 17.34
CA GLY A 217 8.89 31.67 17.66
C GLY A 217 7.48 31.35 17.16
N ARG A 218 7.29 30.29 16.36
CA ARG A 218 5.99 29.77 15.89
C ARG A 218 5.66 28.47 16.61
N TYR A 219 4.39 28.09 16.68
CA TYR A 219 4.08 26.70 17.00
C TYR A 219 4.46 25.79 15.83
N ALA A 220 4.74 24.53 16.13
CA ALA A 220 5.10 23.51 15.16
C ALA A 220 4.65 22.13 15.66
N HIS A 221 4.46 21.20 14.73
CA HIS A 221 4.52 19.78 15.04
C HIS A 221 5.96 19.30 14.84
N VAL A 222 6.62 18.98 15.95
CA VAL A 222 7.87 18.24 15.95
C VAL A 222 7.50 16.76 15.92
N ILE A 223 7.72 16.14 14.76
CA ILE A 223 7.34 14.75 14.48
C ILE A 223 8.60 13.91 14.64
N THR A 224 8.62 13.03 15.66
CA THR A 224 9.77 12.18 15.99
C THR A 224 9.44 10.71 15.72
N SER A 225 10.21 10.06 14.85
CA SER A 225 10.08 8.64 14.52
C SER A 225 10.30 7.76 15.76
N VAL A 226 9.40 6.80 16.00
CA VAL A 226 9.59 5.78 17.05
C VAL A 226 10.55 4.67 16.62
N ILE A 227 10.94 4.63 15.34
CA ILE A 227 11.83 3.59 14.79
C ILE A 227 13.30 3.96 15.01
N ASN A 228 13.67 5.21 14.72
CA ASN A 228 15.07 5.66 14.80
C ASN A 228 15.31 6.93 15.63
N GLY A 229 14.27 7.49 16.24
CA GLY A 229 14.37 8.68 17.09
C GLY A 229 14.68 10.00 16.38
N ARG A 230 14.77 10.02 15.04
CA ARG A 230 14.97 11.26 14.27
C ARG A 230 13.67 12.05 14.14
N SER A 231 13.82 13.35 13.90
CA SER A 231 12.68 14.27 13.86
C SER A 231 12.69 15.17 12.63
N ILE A 232 11.49 15.56 12.20
CA ILE A 232 11.25 16.72 11.33
C ILE A 232 10.37 17.76 12.04
N VAL A 233 10.53 19.02 11.67
CA VAL A 233 9.71 20.13 12.16
C VAL A 233 8.76 20.56 11.06
N LEU A 234 7.45 20.43 11.30
CA LEU A 234 6.41 21.05 10.47
C LEU A 234 5.97 22.35 11.17
N PRO A 235 6.41 23.54 10.72
CA PRO A 235 6.03 24.81 11.35
C PRO A 235 4.57 25.17 11.06
N ALA A 236 3.94 25.90 11.98
CA ALA A 236 2.62 26.48 11.76
C ALA A 236 2.73 27.60 10.73
N ALA A 237 2.01 27.41 9.63
CA ALA A 237 1.95 28.32 8.49
C ALA A 237 0.53 28.81 8.21
N GLY A 238 -0.48 28.27 8.90
CA GLY A 238 -1.88 28.54 8.63
C GLY A 238 -2.35 27.95 7.30
N PHE A 239 -3.39 28.56 6.73
CA PHE A 239 -3.80 28.38 5.33
C PHE A 239 -4.28 29.72 4.75
N LYS A 240 -4.35 29.81 3.43
CA LYS A 240 -4.92 30.96 2.71
C LYS A 240 -6.27 30.62 2.08
N ASP A 241 -7.19 31.55 2.24
CA ASP A 241 -8.53 31.55 1.64
C ASP A 241 -8.86 32.99 1.23
N GLY A 242 -9.25 33.20 -0.02
CA GLY A 242 -9.22 34.51 -0.67
C GLY A 242 -7.87 35.20 -0.46
N THR A 243 -7.88 36.45 -0.01
CA THR A 243 -6.69 37.22 0.38
C THR A 243 -6.25 37.00 1.83
N SER A 244 -7.04 36.27 2.62
CA SER A 244 -6.83 36.10 4.07
C SER A 244 -5.75 35.06 4.37
N THR A 245 -5.26 35.04 5.61
CA THR A 245 -4.38 33.97 6.10
C THR A 245 -4.73 33.64 7.54
N SER A 246 -5.25 32.44 7.75
CA SER A 246 -5.83 31.99 9.01
C SER A 246 -4.82 31.15 9.79
N ASN A 247 -4.73 31.35 11.11
CA ASN A 247 -3.92 30.53 12.03
C ASN A 247 -2.41 30.43 11.71
N ALA A 248 -1.83 31.47 11.09
CA ALA A 248 -0.47 31.52 10.53
C ALA A 248 0.72 31.28 11.50
N THR A 249 0.45 31.12 12.80
CA THR A 249 1.44 30.85 13.84
C THR A 249 1.01 29.75 14.82
N THR A 250 -0.18 29.17 14.65
CA THR A 250 -0.84 28.24 15.59
C THR A 250 -1.31 26.94 14.94
N CYS A 251 -1.61 26.92 13.65
CA CYS A 251 -1.97 25.70 12.92
C CYS A 251 -1.05 25.47 11.73
N GLY A 252 -0.83 24.20 11.39
CA GLY A 252 -0.25 23.80 10.11
C GLY A 252 -1.33 23.17 9.22
N ASN A 253 -1.26 23.47 7.92
CA ASN A 253 -2.03 22.79 6.88
C ASN A 253 -1.06 22.39 5.77
N TYR A 254 -0.99 21.11 5.48
CA TYR A 254 0.02 20.53 4.60
C TYR A 254 -0.66 19.71 3.50
N TRP A 255 -0.48 20.08 2.24
CA TRP A 255 -1.01 19.30 1.12
C TRP A 255 -0.30 17.95 0.99
N THR A 256 -1.08 16.94 0.61
CA THR A 256 -0.57 15.75 -0.06
C THR A 256 -0.86 15.85 -1.57
N SER A 257 -0.28 14.97 -2.37
CA SER A 257 -0.46 14.90 -3.81
C SER A 257 -1.75 14.19 -4.24
N THR A 258 -2.53 13.68 -3.29
CA THR A 258 -3.68 12.80 -3.55
C THR A 258 -4.99 13.56 -3.35
N ALA A 259 -5.92 13.42 -4.29
CA ALA A 259 -7.25 14.03 -4.22
C ALA A 259 -8.15 13.39 -3.15
N ASP A 260 -9.12 14.17 -2.65
CA ASP A 260 -10.21 13.73 -1.75
C ASP A 260 -11.58 13.89 -2.44
N GLY A 261 -11.59 13.86 -3.78
CA GLY A 261 -12.74 14.18 -4.63
C GLY A 261 -12.49 15.32 -5.61
N PHE A 262 -13.46 15.62 -6.47
CA PHE A 262 -13.34 16.63 -7.54
C PHE A 262 -12.98 18.05 -7.04
N THR A 263 -13.48 18.43 -5.87
CA THR A 263 -13.32 19.76 -5.28
C THR A 263 -12.23 19.83 -4.20
N GLY A 264 -11.83 18.67 -3.65
CA GLY A 264 -10.98 18.52 -2.47
C GLY A 264 -9.68 17.76 -2.73
N ALA A 265 -8.73 17.93 -1.82
CA ALA A 265 -7.50 17.15 -1.75
C ALA A 265 -7.19 16.78 -0.30
N PHE A 266 -6.45 15.69 -0.09
CA PHE A 266 -6.03 15.31 1.24
C PHE A 266 -4.99 16.30 1.78
N SER A 267 -5.15 16.65 3.05
CA SER A 267 -4.23 17.50 3.78
C SER A 267 -4.02 17.00 5.20
N TYR A 268 -2.85 17.28 5.76
CA TYR A 268 -2.60 17.15 7.19
C TYR A 268 -2.85 18.51 7.86
N HIS A 269 -3.84 18.55 8.76
CA HIS A 269 -4.15 19.70 9.60
C HIS A 269 -3.76 19.42 11.05
N TYR A 270 -3.19 20.41 11.73
CA TYR A 270 -3.01 20.36 13.18
C TYR A 270 -3.13 21.74 13.82
N GLY A 271 -3.41 21.75 15.13
CA GLY A 271 -3.38 22.93 16.00
C GLY A 271 -2.96 22.52 17.41
N ALA A 272 -3.52 23.14 18.45
CA ALA A 272 -3.27 22.74 19.84
C ALA A 272 -3.91 21.39 20.23
N ALA A 273 -4.85 20.89 19.43
CA ALA A 273 -5.36 19.52 19.50
C ALA A 273 -4.51 18.59 18.62
N LEU A 274 -4.68 17.27 18.78
CA LEU A 274 -4.01 16.28 17.92
C LEU A 274 -4.28 16.58 16.43
N GLY A 275 -3.24 16.42 15.60
CA GLY A 275 -3.35 16.63 14.16
C GLY A 275 -3.98 15.42 13.46
N GLU A 276 -4.68 15.69 12.37
CA GLU A 276 -5.47 14.72 11.62
C GLU A 276 -5.29 14.86 10.09
N MET A 277 -5.53 13.77 9.38
CA MET A 277 -5.63 13.75 7.92
C MET A 277 -7.08 14.00 7.51
N GLY A 278 -7.32 14.88 6.55
CA GLY A 278 -8.66 15.14 6.05
C GLY A 278 -8.70 15.97 4.76
N GLY A 279 -9.89 16.07 4.18
CA GLY A 279 -10.16 16.87 2.99
C GLY A 279 -10.04 18.36 3.23
N ALA A 280 -9.40 19.06 2.30
CA ALA A 280 -9.46 20.51 2.20
C ALA A 280 -9.71 20.93 0.74
N SER A 281 -10.40 22.06 0.54
CA SER A 281 -10.75 22.54 -0.80
C SER A 281 -9.50 22.88 -1.61
N ARG A 282 -9.39 22.35 -2.84
CA ARG A 282 -8.18 22.47 -3.70
C ARG A 282 -7.71 23.91 -3.93
N TYR A 283 -8.63 24.88 -3.86
CA TYR A 283 -8.30 26.29 -4.03
C TYR A 283 -7.55 26.91 -2.84
N TYR A 284 -7.61 26.33 -1.64
CA TYR A 284 -6.90 26.85 -0.46
C TYR A 284 -5.38 26.83 -0.65
N GLY A 285 -4.71 27.86 -0.14
CA GLY A 285 -3.26 27.90 -0.10
C GLY A 285 -2.72 27.20 1.15
N ASN A 286 -2.28 25.95 1.03
CA ASN A 286 -1.63 25.19 2.11
C ASN A 286 -0.11 25.08 1.86
N SER A 287 0.64 24.73 2.90
CA SER A 287 2.08 24.47 2.79
C SER A 287 2.34 23.12 2.11
N VAL A 288 3.55 22.96 1.55
CA VAL A 288 4.03 21.69 1.01
C VAL A 288 5.34 21.31 1.69
N ARG A 289 5.39 20.08 2.19
CA ARG A 289 6.59 19.42 2.71
C ARG A 289 6.94 18.29 1.75
N ALA A 290 8.01 18.46 0.96
CA ALA A 290 8.38 17.49 -0.06
C ALA A 290 8.96 16.21 0.52
N VAL A 291 8.85 15.13 -0.25
CA VAL A 291 9.50 13.85 -0.01
C VAL A 291 10.34 13.44 -1.22
N LEU A 292 11.28 12.55 -0.96
CA LEU A 292 12.14 11.90 -1.93
C LEU A 292 12.07 10.39 -1.67
N SER A 293 11.81 9.59 -2.69
CA SER A 293 12.02 8.14 -2.60
C SER A 293 13.51 7.91 -2.32
N LYS A 294 13.86 7.10 -1.31
CA LYS A 294 15.26 6.84 -0.98
C LYS A 294 16.00 6.31 -2.21
N PRO A 295 17.17 6.86 -2.58
CA PRO A 295 17.88 6.51 -3.81
C PRO A 295 18.49 5.10 -3.81
N ASP A 296 18.03 4.23 -2.91
CA ASP A 296 18.15 2.78 -3.03
C ASP A 296 17.02 2.27 -3.93
N HIS A 297 16.97 2.78 -5.16
CA HIS A 297 16.19 2.17 -6.21
C HIS A 297 16.66 0.73 -6.41
N ILE A 298 15.72 -0.13 -6.73
CA ILE A 298 16.00 -1.55 -6.91
C ILE A 298 16.83 -1.70 -8.20
N ASP A 299 18.15 -1.81 -8.09
CA ASP A 299 18.97 -2.21 -9.23
C ASP A 299 18.82 -3.72 -9.44
N CYS A 300 17.87 -4.12 -10.29
CA CYS A 300 17.82 -5.47 -10.82
C CYS A 300 19.12 -5.75 -11.63
N PRO A 301 19.67 -6.99 -11.60
CA PRO A 301 20.91 -7.36 -12.29
C PRO A 301 20.77 -7.31 -13.82
N ALA A 302 20.84 -6.10 -14.38
CA ALA A 302 20.70 -5.83 -15.80
C ALA A 302 21.76 -6.61 -16.59
N SER A 303 21.29 -7.39 -17.55
CA SER A 303 22.08 -8.22 -18.45
C SER A 303 22.37 -7.51 -19.79
N GLY A 304 21.66 -6.42 -20.07
CA GLY A 304 21.91 -5.51 -21.19
C GLY A 304 20.84 -4.43 -21.32
N GLU A 305 20.90 -3.68 -22.42
CA GLU A 305 19.96 -2.60 -22.76
C GLU A 305 19.55 -2.72 -24.24
N THR A 306 18.31 -2.34 -24.56
CA THR A 306 17.79 -2.27 -25.93
C THR A 306 16.83 -1.08 -26.04
N ASN A 307 17.02 -0.20 -27.02
CA ASN A 307 16.23 1.03 -27.25
C ASN A 307 16.14 1.98 -26.03
N GLY A 308 17.17 2.04 -25.17
CA GLY A 308 17.14 2.85 -23.93
C GLY A 308 16.49 2.16 -22.73
N HIS A 309 16.14 0.87 -22.85
CA HIS A 309 15.46 0.10 -21.81
C HIS A 309 16.31 -1.10 -21.38
N ALA A 310 16.61 -1.20 -20.09
CA ALA A 310 17.40 -2.28 -19.53
C ALA A 310 16.58 -3.58 -19.36
N TRP A 311 17.25 -4.72 -19.49
CA TRP A 311 16.66 -6.05 -19.36
C TRP A 311 17.53 -6.99 -18.55
N VAL A 312 16.88 -7.98 -17.93
CA VAL A 312 17.50 -9.09 -17.18
C VAL A 312 17.28 -10.39 -17.94
N ASP A 313 18.34 -11.15 -18.15
CA ASP A 313 18.23 -12.56 -18.57
C ASP A 313 18.11 -13.43 -17.32
N LEU A 314 16.93 -14.01 -17.11
CA LEU A 314 16.64 -14.91 -16.01
C LEU A 314 17.06 -16.37 -16.31
N GLY A 315 17.71 -16.64 -17.43
CA GLY A 315 18.16 -17.96 -17.84
C GLY A 315 17.01 -18.92 -18.18
N LEU A 316 15.80 -18.40 -18.42
CA LEU A 316 14.61 -19.21 -18.67
C LEU A 316 14.77 -20.05 -19.95
N PRO A 317 14.22 -21.27 -20.02
CA PRO A 317 14.34 -22.16 -21.18
C PRO A 317 13.96 -21.54 -22.54
N SER A 318 12.97 -20.65 -22.59
CA SER A 318 12.59 -19.91 -23.80
C SER A 318 13.63 -18.90 -24.29
N GLY A 319 14.56 -18.48 -23.44
CA GLY A 319 15.46 -17.35 -23.68
C GLY A 319 14.77 -15.98 -23.57
N THR A 320 13.56 -15.91 -23.01
CA THR A 320 12.84 -14.64 -22.79
C THR A 320 13.59 -13.75 -21.81
N LYS A 321 13.87 -12.52 -22.23
CA LYS A 321 14.48 -11.46 -21.40
C LYS A 321 13.39 -10.53 -20.86
N TRP A 322 13.54 -10.09 -19.62
CA TRP A 322 12.52 -9.30 -18.91
C TRP A 322 13.01 -7.87 -18.66
N ALA A 323 12.15 -6.87 -18.89
CA ALA A 323 12.48 -5.49 -18.58
C ALA A 323 12.79 -5.28 -17.09
N THR A 324 13.74 -4.40 -16.78
CA THR A 324 13.98 -3.97 -15.40
C THR A 324 12.83 -3.14 -14.84
N CYS A 325 12.09 -2.41 -15.69
CA CYS A 325 11.00 -1.49 -15.30
C CYS A 325 9.67 -1.83 -15.98
N ASN A 326 8.56 -1.30 -15.43
CA ASN A 326 7.28 -1.24 -16.15
C ASN A 326 7.34 -0.16 -17.26
N ILE A 327 6.42 -0.19 -18.23
CA ILE A 327 6.31 0.89 -19.23
C ILE A 327 6.07 2.23 -18.51
N GLY A 328 6.92 3.23 -18.77
CA GLY A 328 6.84 4.55 -18.15
C GLY A 328 7.26 4.63 -16.69
N ALA A 329 7.82 3.56 -16.12
CA ALA A 329 8.48 3.60 -14.82
C ALA A 329 9.96 3.99 -14.97
N GLU A 330 10.42 4.97 -14.18
CA GLU A 330 11.83 5.38 -14.13
C GLU A 330 12.71 4.34 -13.40
N TYR A 331 12.12 3.59 -12.46
CA TYR A 331 12.81 2.60 -11.62
C TYR A 331 11.98 1.31 -11.45
N PRO A 332 12.59 0.16 -11.12
CA PRO A 332 11.87 -1.12 -11.05
C PRO A 332 10.76 -1.18 -9.99
N ASP A 333 10.88 -0.36 -8.93
CA ASP A 333 9.89 -0.16 -7.86
C ASP A 333 8.74 0.80 -8.20
N ALA A 334 8.79 1.51 -9.32
CA ALA A 334 7.73 2.44 -9.72
C ALA A 334 6.62 1.73 -10.53
N ASN A 335 5.36 2.14 -10.32
CA ASN A 335 4.19 1.53 -10.94
C ASN A 335 4.22 1.58 -12.48
N GLY A 336 4.74 2.67 -13.04
CA GLY A 336 4.64 2.96 -14.48
C GLY A 336 3.24 3.41 -14.90
N LEU A 337 2.98 3.33 -16.20
CA LEU A 337 1.73 3.67 -16.84
C LEU A 337 0.76 2.47 -16.90
N TYR A 338 -0.53 2.77 -17.05
CA TYR A 338 -1.61 1.78 -17.02
C TYR A 338 -2.32 1.74 -18.37
N PHE A 339 -2.43 0.53 -18.92
CA PHE A 339 -2.95 0.28 -20.26
C PHE A 339 -4.16 -0.64 -20.18
N GLN A 340 -5.19 -0.33 -20.96
CA GLN A 340 -6.27 -1.28 -21.22
C GLN A 340 -5.77 -2.36 -22.18
N TRP A 341 -6.31 -3.57 -22.08
CA TRP A 341 -5.84 -4.66 -22.93
C TRP A 341 -6.10 -4.36 -24.41
N GLY A 342 -5.03 -4.35 -25.21
CA GLY A 342 -5.06 -4.04 -26.64
C GLY A 342 -5.04 -2.54 -26.99
N GLU A 343 -4.92 -1.63 -26.02
CA GLU A 343 -4.75 -0.20 -26.27
C GLU A 343 -3.24 0.18 -26.18
N PRO A 344 -2.61 0.71 -27.24
CA PRO A 344 -1.19 1.08 -27.23
C PRO A 344 -0.88 2.39 -26.48
N LYS A 345 -1.92 3.06 -25.94
CA LYS A 345 -1.84 4.31 -25.18
C LYS A 345 -2.35 4.11 -23.77
N ASP A 346 -1.77 4.83 -22.83
CA ASP A 346 -2.15 4.78 -21.43
C ASP A 346 -3.44 5.56 -21.15
N ILE A 347 -4.08 5.26 -20.02
CA ILE A 347 -5.35 5.88 -19.62
C ILE A 347 -5.27 7.37 -19.25
N PHE A 348 -4.07 7.95 -19.08
CA PHE A 348 -3.89 9.37 -18.76
C PHE A 348 -3.74 10.25 -20.01
N THR A 349 -3.64 9.65 -21.21
CA THR A 349 -3.61 10.40 -22.47
C THR A 349 -4.95 11.15 -22.70
N PRO A 350 -5.00 12.49 -22.89
CA PRO A 350 -6.25 13.29 -22.83
C PRO A 350 -7.33 13.09 -23.91
N VAL A 351 -7.32 12.02 -24.72
CA VAL A 351 -8.13 11.92 -25.96
C VAL A 351 -9.12 10.75 -25.96
N ARG A 352 -10.30 11.04 -25.39
CA ARG A 352 -11.65 10.48 -25.69
C ARG A 352 -11.91 8.97 -25.52
N LYS A 353 -13.02 8.72 -24.79
CA LYS A 353 -13.70 7.45 -24.46
C LYS A 353 -13.00 6.61 -23.38
N ARG A 354 -13.57 6.64 -22.17
CA ARG A 354 -13.25 5.74 -21.04
C ARG A 354 -13.74 4.29 -21.26
N ASN A 355 -13.81 3.84 -22.51
CA ASN A 355 -14.33 2.52 -22.91
C ASN A 355 -13.27 1.86 -23.79
N ASN A 356 -12.74 0.70 -23.39
CA ASN A 356 -11.79 -0.07 -24.20
C ASN A 356 -12.38 -0.35 -25.59
N LEU A 357 -11.73 0.14 -26.65
CA LEU A 357 -12.21 0.00 -28.04
C LEU A 357 -12.13 -1.45 -28.54
N HIS A 358 -11.39 -2.30 -27.82
CA HIS A 358 -11.09 -3.70 -28.08
C HIS A 358 -11.82 -4.66 -27.12
N LEU A 359 -12.67 -4.15 -26.22
CA LEU A 359 -13.53 -4.96 -25.33
C LEU A 359 -14.34 -5.97 -26.13
N ASN A 360 -15.10 -5.51 -27.13
CA ASN A 360 -15.99 -6.34 -27.94
C ASN A 360 -15.40 -6.66 -29.34
N ARG A 361 -14.07 -6.78 -29.46
CA ARG A 361 -13.42 -7.14 -30.73
C ARG A 361 -12.84 -8.55 -30.68
N ASP A 362 -13.06 -9.31 -31.77
CA ASP A 362 -12.37 -10.57 -32.06
C ASP A 362 -10.91 -10.28 -32.46
N ILE A 363 -10.11 -9.92 -31.46
CA ILE A 363 -8.65 -9.86 -31.52
C ILE A 363 -8.16 -11.08 -30.75
N LYS A 364 -7.40 -11.94 -31.43
CA LYS A 364 -6.95 -13.25 -30.93
C LYS A 364 -5.54 -13.22 -30.34
N ASP A 365 -4.74 -12.27 -30.82
CA ASP A 365 -3.38 -12.00 -30.35
C ASP A 365 -3.08 -10.51 -30.57
N ILE A 366 -2.41 -9.88 -29.61
CA ILE A 366 -1.87 -8.52 -29.73
C ILE A 366 -0.34 -8.50 -29.81
N THR A 367 0.33 -9.61 -29.49
CA THR A 367 1.78 -9.70 -29.28
C THR A 367 2.57 -9.05 -30.42
N ALA A 368 3.50 -8.16 -30.06
CA ALA A 368 4.44 -7.52 -30.98
C ALA A 368 3.80 -6.65 -32.09
N ASN A 369 2.51 -6.32 -32.00
CA ASN A 369 1.82 -5.48 -32.97
C ASN A 369 1.64 -4.04 -32.43
N PRO A 370 2.37 -3.03 -32.92
CA PRO A 370 2.33 -1.66 -32.35
C PRO A 370 0.98 -0.94 -32.49
N ALA A 371 -0.02 -1.53 -33.17
CA ALA A 371 -1.39 -1.04 -33.15
C ALA A 371 -2.18 -1.44 -31.87
N TYR A 372 -1.68 -2.42 -31.10
CA TYR A 372 -2.37 -3.01 -29.93
C TYR A 372 -1.44 -3.34 -28.75
N ASP A 373 -0.19 -3.74 -29.01
CA ASP A 373 0.85 -4.00 -28.02
C ASP A 373 1.48 -2.68 -27.55
N ALA A 374 1.19 -2.30 -26.31
CA ALA A 374 1.74 -1.08 -25.73
C ALA A 374 3.27 -1.14 -25.53
N ALA A 375 3.88 -2.31 -25.33
CA ALA A 375 5.33 -2.38 -25.21
C ALA A 375 5.99 -2.10 -26.56
N THR A 376 5.50 -2.72 -27.64
CA THR A 376 6.02 -2.44 -28.99
C THR A 376 5.74 -1.01 -29.43
N ALA A 377 4.55 -0.48 -29.12
CA ALA A 377 4.17 0.89 -29.48
C ALA A 377 4.99 1.97 -28.76
N GLN A 378 5.39 1.72 -27.50
CA GLN A 378 6.08 2.71 -26.67
C GLN A 378 7.61 2.54 -26.68
N TRP A 379 8.12 1.31 -26.73
CA TRP A 379 9.57 0.99 -26.63
C TRP A 379 10.18 0.48 -27.95
N GLY A 380 9.36 0.32 -29.00
CA GLY A 380 9.79 -0.05 -30.35
C GLY A 380 10.05 -1.55 -30.57
N ASP A 381 10.59 -1.85 -31.75
CA ASP A 381 10.83 -3.22 -32.22
C ASP A 381 11.69 -4.04 -31.23
N GLY A 382 11.29 -5.29 -31.03
CA GLY A 382 11.91 -6.24 -30.10
C GLY A 382 11.21 -6.35 -28.74
N TRP A 383 10.48 -5.32 -28.31
CA TRP A 383 9.70 -5.33 -27.07
C TRP A 383 8.24 -5.72 -27.31
N GLN A 384 7.68 -6.54 -26.41
CA GLN A 384 6.28 -6.99 -26.44
C GLN A 384 5.70 -7.14 -25.03
N ILE A 385 4.38 -7.12 -24.92
CA ILE A 385 3.67 -7.60 -23.72
C ILE A 385 3.94 -9.11 -23.60
N PRO A 386 4.26 -9.64 -22.40
CA PRO A 386 4.52 -11.07 -22.23
C PRO A 386 3.29 -11.91 -22.57
N THR A 387 3.50 -13.02 -23.25
CA THR A 387 2.46 -14.04 -23.46
C THR A 387 2.13 -14.76 -22.15
N LYS A 388 0.94 -15.38 -22.08
CA LYS A 388 0.59 -16.28 -20.96
C LYS A 388 1.65 -17.38 -20.77
N ALA A 389 2.21 -17.91 -21.85
CA ALA A 389 3.24 -18.94 -21.80
C ALA A 389 4.52 -18.43 -21.08
N GLN A 390 4.93 -17.20 -21.35
CA GLN A 390 6.07 -16.56 -20.68
C GLN A 390 5.80 -16.29 -19.20
N MET A 391 4.59 -15.84 -18.82
CA MET A 391 4.22 -15.72 -17.39
C MET A 391 4.22 -17.09 -16.69
N VAL A 392 3.68 -18.14 -17.32
CA VAL A 392 3.67 -19.52 -16.79
C VAL A 392 5.09 -20.06 -16.62
N GLU A 393 6.00 -19.78 -17.56
CA GLU A 393 7.40 -20.16 -17.46
C GLU A 393 8.10 -19.46 -16.29
N LEU A 394 7.92 -18.14 -16.14
CA LEU A 394 8.45 -17.37 -15.01
C LEU A 394 7.90 -17.89 -13.67
N ALA A 395 6.60 -18.16 -13.60
CA ALA A 395 5.93 -18.73 -12.43
C ALA A 395 6.51 -20.09 -12.01
N ASN A 396 6.87 -20.94 -12.98
CA ASN A 396 7.35 -22.30 -12.74
C ASN A 396 8.88 -22.41 -12.56
N ASN A 397 9.67 -21.39 -12.93
CA ASN A 397 11.14 -21.42 -12.85
C ASN A 397 11.76 -20.44 -11.84
N CYS A 398 10.98 -19.50 -11.31
CA CYS A 398 11.44 -18.52 -10.32
C CYS A 398 10.84 -18.74 -8.91
N ASP A 399 11.57 -18.32 -7.88
CA ASP A 399 11.09 -18.17 -6.51
C ASP A 399 10.40 -16.80 -6.35
N TRP A 400 9.24 -16.81 -5.69
CA TRP A 400 8.36 -15.65 -5.53
C TRP A 400 8.33 -15.20 -4.07
N GLU A 401 9.03 -14.11 -3.76
CA GLU A 401 9.12 -13.54 -2.42
C GLU A 401 8.32 -12.23 -2.36
N VAL A 402 7.37 -12.14 -1.42
CA VAL A 402 6.69 -10.86 -1.11
C VAL A 402 7.64 -10.02 -0.28
N VAL A 403 8.11 -8.92 -0.85
CA VAL A 403 9.01 -7.99 -0.19
C VAL A 403 8.46 -6.57 -0.25
N MET A 404 8.93 -5.72 0.65
CA MET A 404 8.73 -4.28 0.60
C MET A 404 10.06 -3.65 0.23
N MET A 405 10.12 -2.96 -0.90
CA MET A 405 11.32 -2.34 -1.45
C MET A 405 10.97 -0.91 -1.86
N SER A 406 11.77 0.07 -1.45
CA SER A 406 11.50 1.51 -1.64
C SER A 406 10.07 1.92 -1.25
N GLY A 407 9.52 1.22 -0.26
CA GLY A 407 8.19 1.44 0.29
C GLY A 407 7.00 0.98 -0.52
N ARG A 408 7.26 0.24 -1.59
CA ARG A 408 6.23 -0.50 -2.30
C ARG A 408 6.37 -1.98 -1.98
N TYR A 409 5.26 -2.61 -1.63
CA TYR A 409 5.20 -4.07 -1.66
C TYR A 409 5.29 -4.54 -3.10
N GLY A 410 5.74 -5.77 -3.30
CA GLY A 410 5.76 -6.40 -4.60
C GLY A 410 6.42 -7.77 -4.53
N PHE A 411 6.61 -8.36 -5.69
CA PHE A 411 7.30 -9.64 -5.81
C PHE A 411 8.74 -9.42 -6.22
N ARG A 412 9.68 -9.87 -5.37
CA ARG A 412 11.02 -10.19 -5.82
C ARG A 412 11.00 -11.59 -6.42
N ILE A 413 11.43 -11.69 -7.67
CA ILE A 413 11.28 -12.87 -8.51
C ILE A 413 12.66 -13.35 -8.86
N THR A 414 13.15 -14.39 -8.19
CA THR A 414 14.54 -14.87 -8.34
C THR A 414 14.57 -16.13 -9.18
N SER A 415 15.34 -16.14 -10.26
CA SER A 415 15.53 -17.34 -11.08
C SER A 415 16.27 -18.42 -10.32
N ARG A 416 15.69 -19.63 -10.29
CA ARG A 416 16.39 -20.84 -9.78
C ARG A 416 17.48 -21.35 -10.73
N ILE A 417 17.58 -20.79 -11.94
CA ILE A 417 18.52 -21.24 -12.97
C ILE A 417 19.86 -20.50 -12.87
N ASN A 418 19.84 -19.17 -12.72
CA ASN A 418 21.05 -18.34 -12.69
C ASN A 418 21.12 -17.35 -11.50
N GLY A 419 20.12 -17.29 -10.63
CA GLY A 419 20.08 -16.36 -9.50
C GLY A 419 19.81 -14.89 -9.85
N ASN A 420 19.71 -14.54 -11.14
CA ASN A 420 19.24 -13.23 -11.55
C ASN A 420 17.77 -13.05 -11.15
N TRP A 421 17.35 -11.79 -10.97
CA TRP A 421 16.04 -11.49 -10.42
C TRP A 421 15.46 -10.21 -11.01
N ILE A 422 14.13 -10.08 -10.92
CA ILE A 422 13.38 -8.85 -11.23
C ILE A 422 12.45 -8.52 -10.06
N PHE A 423 11.97 -7.27 -10.01
CA PHE A 423 10.92 -6.85 -9.07
C PHE A 423 9.66 -6.43 -9.82
N LEU A 424 8.51 -6.96 -9.40
CA LEU A 424 7.19 -6.51 -9.85
C LEU A 424 6.48 -5.76 -8.72
N PRO A 425 6.32 -4.43 -8.81
CA PRO A 425 5.62 -3.65 -7.80
C PRO A 425 4.13 -3.99 -7.73
N ALA A 426 3.57 -3.96 -6.52
CA ALA A 426 2.14 -4.00 -6.23
C ALA A 426 1.48 -2.69 -6.68
N ALA A 427 1.25 -2.61 -7.98
CA ALA A 427 0.75 -1.43 -8.65
C ALA A 427 -0.78 -1.46 -8.90
N GLY A 428 -1.48 -2.53 -8.52
CA GLY A 428 -2.93 -2.65 -8.67
C GLY A 428 -3.42 -2.51 -10.12
N ASN A 429 -4.66 -2.04 -10.28
CA ASN A 429 -5.34 -1.82 -11.55
C ASN A 429 -6.37 -0.67 -11.43
N TYR A 430 -6.87 -0.19 -12.57
CA TYR A 430 -8.02 0.73 -12.65
C TYR A 430 -9.17 0.09 -13.44
N THR A 431 -10.41 0.58 -13.27
CA THR A 431 -11.61 0.17 -14.03
C THR A 431 -12.00 1.22 -15.08
N ALA A 432 -12.32 0.78 -16.31
CA ALA A 432 -12.75 1.64 -17.39
C ALA A 432 -14.25 1.99 -17.26
N GLY A 433 -14.54 3.28 -17.07
CA GLY A 433 -15.91 3.82 -17.13
C GLY A 433 -16.46 4.30 -15.79
N THR A 434 -15.98 3.74 -14.68
CA THR A 434 -16.23 4.28 -13.33
C THR A 434 -14.98 4.21 -12.47
N LEU A 435 -14.41 5.38 -12.14
CA LEU A 435 -13.85 5.58 -10.81
C LEU A 435 -15.03 5.56 -9.84
N ARG A 436 -15.47 4.34 -9.47
CA ARG A 436 -16.39 4.13 -8.36
C ARG A 436 -15.61 4.38 -7.08
N TRP A 437 -16.24 5.06 -6.14
CA TRP A 437 -15.62 5.45 -4.86
C TRP A 437 -15.23 4.24 -3.99
N ASP A 438 -15.78 3.10 -4.36
CA ASP A 438 -15.67 1.75 -3.84
C ASP A 438 -14.60 0.89 -4.58
N ASP A 439 -14.08 1.35 -5.72
CA ASP A 439 -13.03 0.70 -6.54
C ASP A 439 -11.68 1.45 -6.53
N PHE A 440 -11.57 2.59 -5.84
CA PHE A 440 -10.23 3.07 -5.44
C PHE A 440 -9.57 1.96 -4.63
N PRO A 441 -8.26 1.67 -4.83
CA PRO A 441 -7.63 0.55 -4.16
C PRO A 441 -7.90 0.64 -2.67
N ASN A 442 -8.37 -0.47 -2.09
CA ASN A 442 -8.30 -0.64 -0.63
C ASN A 442 -6.91 -0.17 -0.20
N ALA A 443 -6.80 0.50 0.95
CA ALA A 443 -5.52 0.92 1.51
C ALA A 443 -4.65 -0.28 2.01
N ASP A 444 -4.91 -1.45 1.44
CA ASP A 444 -4.10 -2.65 1.43
C ASP A 444 -3.16 -2.51 0.23
N ASN A 445 -1.89 -2.21 0.51
CA ASN A 445 -0.83 -2.03 -0.48
C ASN A 445 -0.41 -3.41 -1.07
N GLU A 446 -1.39 -4.23 -1.48
CA GLU A 446 -1.34 -5.70 -1.51
C GLU A 446 -1.89 -6.32 -2.82
N ASP A 447 -2.11 -5.56 -3.89
CA ASP A 447 -2.58 -6.12 -5.17
C ASP A 447 -1.63 -5.79 -6.34
N CYS A 448 -1.29 -6.82 -7.12
CA CYS A 448 -0.12 -6.82 -8.02
C CYS A 448 -0.48 -7.49 -9.34
N PHE A 449 -1.06 -6.72 -10.26
CA PHE A 449 -1.75 -7.22 -11.46
C PHE A 449 -1.02 -6.82 -12.75
N TYR A 450 -0.73 -7.79 -13.62
CA TYR A 450 -0.02 -7.54 -14.89
C TYR A 450 -0.75 -8.16 -16.08
N TRP A 451 -0.82 -7.42 -17.19
CA TRP A 451 -1.38 -7.94 -18.45
C TRP A 451 -0.48 -8.97 -19.12
N THR A 452 -1.11 -9.94 -19.78
CA THR A 452 -0.47 -10.75 -20.82
C THR A 452 -1.05 -10.42 -22.19
N SER A 453 -0.31 -10.69 -23.26
CA SER A 453 -0.78 -10.47 -24.64
C SER A 453 -1.80 -11.52 -25.11
N SER A 454 -2.05 -12.56 -24.31
CA SER A 454 -2.83 -13.73 -24.70
C SER A 454 -4.30 -13.61 -24.30
N VAL A 455 -5.18 -14.04 -25.20
CA VAL A 455 -6.63 -14.11 -24.99
C VAL A 455 -7.02 -15.42 -24.30
N GLN A 456 -8.10 -15.41 -23.52
CA GLN A 456 -8.65 -16.64 -22.95
C GLN A 456 -9.55 -17.37 -23.97
N PRO A 457 -9.23 -18.61 -24.39
CA PRO A 457 -9.90 -19.27 -25.51
C PRO A 457 -11.26 -19.90 -25.19
N TYR A 458 -11.80 -19.69 -23.98
CA TYR A 458 -13.05 -20.33 -23.50
C TYR A 458 -14.11 -19.34 -22.99
N LEU A 459 -13.81 -18.04 -22.97
CA LEU A 459 -14.74 -16.97 -22.59
C LEU A 459 -14.66 -15.86 -23.64
N ASP A 460 -15.45 -16.00 -24.70
CA ASP A 460 -15.43 -15.07 -25.83
C ASP A 460 -16.21 -13.77 -25.57
N TRP A 461 -15.74 -12.69 -26.20
CA TRP A 461 -16.11 -11.28 -25.99
C TRP A 461 -15.67 -10.73 -24.62
N GLY A 462 -14.61 -9.93 -24.61
CA GLY A 462 -14.28 -9.07 -23.47
C GLY A 462 -13.32 -9.63 -22.44
N VAL A 463 -12.76 -10.84 -22.59
CA VAL A 463 -11.84 -11.43 -21.60
C VAL A 463 -10.41 -11.59 -22.18
N ALA A 464 -9.40 -11.40 -21.34
CA ALA A 464 -7.99 -11.65 -21.63
C ALA A 464 -7.29 -12.26 -20.41
N TYR A 465 -6.09 -12.83 -20.60
CA TYR A 465 -5.31 -13.34 -19.47
C TYR A 465 -4.57 -12.20 -18.77
N ASP A 466 -4.83 -12.07 -17.48
CA ASP A 466 -3.96 -11.38 -16.55
C ASP A 466 -3.02 -12.36 -15.85
N SER A 467 -2.26 -11.82 -14.91
CA SER A 467 -1.33 -12.59 -14.12
C SER A 467 -0.98 -11.84 -12.84
N TYR A 468 -0.74 -12.62 -11.77
CA TYR A 468 -0.29 -12.18 -10.44
C TYR A 468 -1.36 -11.44 -9.60
N SER A 469 -1.29 -11.68 -8.28
CA SER A 469 -1.90 -10.92 -7.18
C SER A 469 -1.16 -11.36 -5.90
N LEU A 470 -0.97 -10.48 -4.90
CA LEU A 470 -0.35 -10.91 -3.63
C LEU A 470 -1.35 -11.70 -2.77
N ARG A 471 -2.67 -11.48 -2.94
CA ARG A 471 -3.73 -12.21 -2.23
C ARG A 471 -3.93 -13.64 -2.74
N GLU A 472 -3.70 -13.87 -4.04
CA GLU A 472 -4.02 -15.14 -4.73
C GLU A 472 -2.80 -15.98 -5.14
N MET A 473 -1.72 -15.95 -4.34
CA MET A 473 -0.61 -16.88 -4.52
C MET A 473 -1.01 -18.32 -4.21
N GLN A 474 -0.90 -19.21 -5.20
CA GLN A 474 -1.16 -20.64 -5.05
C GLN A 474 0.09 -21.37 -4.57
N ILE A 475 -0.10 -22.36 -3.69
CA ILE A 475 0.92 -23.36 -3.39
C ILE A 475 0.86 -24.43 -4.47
N ASN A 476 1.99 -24.69 -5.14
CA ASN A 476 2.13 -25.82 -6.04
C ASN A 476 2.25 -27.11 -5.21
N GLU A 477 1.18 -27.90 -5.14
CA GLU A 477 1.06 -29.09 -4.30
C GLU A 477 2.19 -30.12 -4.50
N SER A 478 2.77 -30.22 -5.71
CA SER A 478 3.84 -31.18 -6.00
C SER A 478 5.23 -30.74 -5.54
N THR A 479 5.41 -29.47 -5.17
CA THR A 479 6.72 -28.88 -4.83
C THR A 479 6.74 -28.00 -3.58
N GLY A 480 5.57 -27.63 -3.04
CA GLY A 480 5.42 -26.72 -1.91
C GLY A 480 5.66 -25.24 -2.21
N PHE A 481 6.14 -24.88 -3.40
CA PHE A 481 6.47 -23.49 -3.76
C PHE A 481 5.22 -22.65 -4.00
N LYS A 482 5.27 -21.39 -3.56
CA LYS A 482 4.26 -20.38 -3.91
C LYS A 482 4.53 -19.85 -5.32
N ARG A 483 3.46 -19.72 -6.11
CA ARG A 483 3.46 -19.15 -7.46
C ARG A 483 2.20 -18.28 -7.64
N PRO A 484 2.15 -17.39 -8.63
CA PRO A 484 0.92 -16.71 -9.02
C PRO A 484 -0.27 -17.61 -9.33
N SER A 485 -1.45 -17.02 -9.17
CA SER A 485 -2.58 -17.32 -10.06
C SER A 485 -2.44 -16.55 -11.40
N ILE A 486 -2.82 -17.21 -12.49
CA ILE A 486 -2.91 -16.64 -13.85
C ILE A 486 -4.31 -17.00 -14.33
N PHE A 487 -5.19 -16.02 -14.46
CA PHE A 487 -6.61 -16.26 -14.71
C PHE A 487 -7.18 -15.35 -15.81
N GLY A 488 -8.43 -15.60 -16.13
CA GLY A 488 -9.18 -14.83 -17.10
C GLY A 488 -9.80 -13.62 -16.45
N VAL A 489 -9.63 -12.45 -17.04
CA VAL A 489 -10.24 -11.22 -16.53
C VAL A 489 -10.74 -10.32 -17.65
N GLU A 490 -11.76 -9.53 -17.35
CA GLU A 490 -12.36 -8.59 -18.29
C GLU A 490 -11.36 -7.53 -18.78
N ARG A 491 -11.41 -7.18 -20.07
CA ARG A 491 -10.54 -6.17 -20.70
C ARG A 491 -10.91 -4.73 -20.32
N ASN A 492 -11.93 -4.54 -19.47
CA ASN A 492 -12.31 -3.24 -18.91
C ASN A 492 -11.31 -2.73 -17.86
N TYR A 493 -10.39 -3.55 -17.36
CA TYR A 493 -9.32 -3.06 -16.49
C TYR A 493 -8.19 -2.37 -17.28
N ALA A 494 -7.57 -1.37 -16.66
CA ALA A 494 -6.29 -0.84 -17.08
C ALA A 494 -5.21 -1.24 -16.07
N ARG A 495 -4.08 -1.77 -16.55
CA ARG A 495 -3.06 -2.41 -15.70
C ARG A 495 -1.65 -2.03 -16.15
N PRO A 496 -0.66 -2.11 -15.25
CA PRO A 496 0.75 -2.04 -15.61
C PRO A 496 1.14 -3.16 -16.59
N ILE A 497 2.18 -2.88 -17.36
CA ILE A 497 2.83 -3.84 -18.25
C ILE A 497 4.30 -3.91 -17.88
N ARG A 498 4.81 -5.14 -17.75
CA ARG A 498 6.24 -5.46 -17.65
C ARG A 498 6.70 -6.04 -19.00
N PRO A 499 7.38 -5.26 -19.86
CA PRO A 499 7.77 -5.74 -21.18
C PRO A 499 8.75 -6.91 -21.14
N VAL A 500 8.72 -7.72 -22.19
CA VAL A 500 9.71 -8.77 -22.44
C VAL A 500 10.24 -8.66 -23.86
N MET A 501 11.39 -9.28 -24.11
CA MET A 501 11.87 -9.58 -25.45
C MET A 501 11.88 -11.09 -25.65
N ALA A 502 11.23 -11.56 -26.71
CA ALA A 502 11.37 -12.93 -27.19
C ALA A 502 12.75 -13.14 -27.86
N LYS A 503 13.09 -14.41 -28.10
CA LYS A 503 14.38 -14.83 -28.67
C LYS A 503 14.36 -14.86 -30.19
#